data_AF-A0AAW0A129-F1
#
_entry.id   AF-A0AAW0A129-F1
#
_cell.length_a   1.000
_cell.length_b   1.000
_cell.length_c   1.000
_cell.angle_alpha   90.00
_cell.angle_beta   90.00
_cell.angle_gamma   90.00
#
_symmetry.space_group_name_H-M   'P 1'
#
loop_
_entity.id
_entity.type
_entity.pdbx_description
1 polymer ?
#
loop_
_entity_poly.entity_id
_entity_poly.type
_entity_poly.pdbx_seq_one_letter_code
_entity_poly.pdbx_strand_id
1 'polypeptide(L)'
;YPWGLHDKITFPWSVHLDRGVITLRSHACAGQPASGRTMCASCSGLSSETSMEGILDRAEHGIPASANYAYYGVAGLTELLRRKSQQLQELRLKGMNTAVITTSGGRHYQYL
;
A
#
# COMPACT_ATOMS: atom_id res chain seq x y z
N TYR A 1 0.80 1.13 7.39
CA TYR A 1 -0.63 1.13 7.78
C TYR A 1 -1.50 1.37 6.55
N PRO A 2 -2.54 0.56 6.32
CA PRO A 2 -3.38 0.59 5.12
C PRO A 2 -4.55 1.58 5.25
N TRP A 3 -4.28 2.87 5.08
CA TRP A 3 -5.29 3.93 5.23
C TRP A 3 -6.50 3.74 4.30
N GLY A 4 -6.29 3.26 3.08
CA GLY A 4 -7.38 3.05 2.11
C GLY A 4 -8.38 1.95 2.49
N LEU A 5 -8.12 1.15 3.54
CA LEU A 5 -9.13 0.22 4.05
C LEU A 5 -10.26 0.92 4.79
N HIS A 6 -10.02 2.11 5.36
CA HIS A 6 -11.05 2.87 6.08
C HIS A 6 -12.19 3.34 5.17
N ASP A 7 -11.95 3.46 3.86
CA ASP A 7 -12.98 3.78 2.87
C ASP A 7 -13.88 2.58 2.53
N LYS A 8 -13.46 1.36 2.91
CA LYS A 8 -14.12 0.10 2.54
C LYS A 8 -14.69 -0.65 3.74
N ILE A 9 -14.05 -0.49 4.90
CA ILE A 9 -14.33 -1.24 6.12
C ILE A 9 -14.38 -0.25 7.28
N THR A 10 -15.45 -0.30 8.05
CA THR A 10 -15.51 0.39 9.34
C THR A 10 -14.79 -0.45 10.38
N PHE A 11 -13.64 0.03 10.82
CA PHE A 11 -12.90 -0.63 11.90
C PHE A 11 -13.46 -0.26 13.29
N PRO A 12 -13.46 -1.19 14.26
CA PRO A 12 -13.86 -0.91 15.64
C PRO A 12 -12.77 -0.17 16.45
N TRP A 13 -11.85 0.52 15.78
CA TRP A 13 -10.77 1.29 16.38
C TRP A 13 -10.49 2.58 15.61
N SER A 14 -10.03 3.59 16.35
CA SER A 14 -9.49 4.82 15.83
C SER A 14 -7.97 4.70 15.65
N VAL A 15 -7.42 5.45 14.70
CA VAL A 15 -5.99 5.51 14.42
C VAL A 15 -5.46 6.87 14.88
N HIS A 16 -4.40 6.86 15.67
CA HIS A 16 -3.67 8.05 16.09
C HIS A 16 -2.24 7.99 15.56
N LEU A 17 -1.75 9.09 15.00
CA LEU A 17 -0.38 9.23 14.54
C LEU A 17 0.28 10.33 15.36
N ASP A 18 1.26 9.97 16.18
CA ASP A 18 2.06 10.92 16.94
C ASP A 18 3.55 10.61 16.76
N ARG A 19 4.34 11.61 16.37
CA ARG A 19 5.81 11.51 16.16
C ARG A 19 6.24 10.29 15.32
N GLY A 20 5.45 9.95 14.30
CA GLY A 20 5.72 8.81 13.41
C GLY A 20 5.30 7.44 13.97
N VAL A 21 4.77 7.39 15.20
CA VAL A 21 4.22 6.19 15.81
C VAL A 21 2.72 6.13 15.57
N ILE A 22 2.26 5.01 15.02
CA ILE A 22 0.83 4.72 14.84
C ILE A 22 0.34 3.96 16.06
N THR A 23 -0.69 4.49 16.71
CA THR A 23 -1.37 3.85 17.84
C THR A 23 -2.84 3.61 17.47
N LEU A 24 -3.34 2.43 17.81
CA LEU A 24 -4.73 2.04 17.57
C LEU A 24 -5.47 2.02 18.89
N ARG A 25 -6.66 2.63 18.92
CA ARG A 25 -7.50 2.70 20.11
C ARG A 25 -8.88 2.16 19.81
N SER A 26 -9.32 1.14 20.56
CA SER A 26 -10.65 0.57 20.41
C SER A 26 -11.71 1.64 20.67
N HIS A 27 -12.79 1.67 19.89
CA HIS A 27 -13.94 2.54 20.14
C HIS A 27 -14.65 2.18 21.45
N ALA A 28 -14.52 0.93 21.91
CA ALA A 28 -15.02 0.46 23.20
C ALA A 28 -14.00 0.67 24.35
N CYS A 29 -12.99 1.53 24.15
CA CYS A 29 -11.98 1.80 25.16
C CYS A 29 -12.56 2.65 26.30
N ALA A 30 -12.60 2.07 27.51
CA ALA A 30 -13.05 2.75 28.74
C ALA A 30 -12.12 3.87 29.23
N GLY A 31 -11.01 4.16 28.55
CA GLY A 31 -10.08 5.23 28.88
C GLY A 31 -9.17 4.96 30.08
N GLN A 32 -9.44 3.91 30.87
CA GLN A 32 -8.61 3.50 32.00
C GLN A 32 -8.36 1.99 31.95
N PRO A 33 -7.12 1.53 32.23
CA PRO A 33 -6.87 0.11 32.42
C PRO A 33 -7.50 -0.37 33.73
N ALA A 34 -7.94 -1.63 33.77
CA ALA A 34 -8.33 -2.26 35.03
C ALA A 34 -7.13 -2.36 35.98
N SER A 35 -7.37 -2.40 37.30
CA SER A 35 -6.32 -2.49 38.32
C SER A 35 -5.31 -3.60 37.99
N GLY A 36 -4.03 -3.24 37.95
CA GLY A 36 -2.92 -4.16 37.63
C GLY A 36 -2.69 -4.42 36.14
N ARG A 37 -3.42 -3.76 35.22
CA ARG A 37 -3.18 -3.84 33.77
C ARG A 37 -2.55 -2.55 33.25
N THR A 38 -1.80 -2.67 32.16
CA THR A 38 -1.25 -1.53 31.41
C THR A 38 -2.22 -0.99 30.36
N MET A 39 -3.22 -1.78 29.96
CA MET A 39 -4.18 -1.46 28.91
C MET A 39 -5.58 -2.02 29.24
N CYS A 40 -6.63 -1.34 28.76
CA CYS A 40 -8.01 -1.82 28.93
C CYS A 40 -8.30 -3.06 28.07
N ALA A 41 -9.30 -3.85 28.46
CA ALA A 41 -9.63 -5.12 27.80
C ALA A 41 -9.94 -4.96 26.30
N SER A 42 -10.73 -3.96 25.93
CA SER A 42 -11.11 -3.70 24.54
C SER A 42 -9.92 -3.34 23.65
N CYS A 43 -8.94 -2.57 24.17
CA CYS A 43 -7.73 -2.25 23.42
C CYS A 43 -6.78 -3.46 23.34
N SER A 44 -6.68 -4.27 24.39
CA SER A 44 -5.89 -5.53 24.34
C SER A 44 -6.46 -6.55 23.36
N GLY A 45 -7.79 -6.56 23.16
CA GLY A 45 -8.44 -7.46 22.22
C GLY A 45 -8.27 -7.08 20.75
N LEU A 46 -7.76 -5.88 20.44
CA LEU A 46 -7.59 -5.46 19.04
C LEU A 46 -6.62 -6.35 18.27
N SER A 47 -5.60 -6.90 18.92
CA SER A 47 -4.63 -7.79 18.26
C SER A 47 -5.22 -9.12 17.84
N SER A 48 -6.32 -9.56 18.47
CA SER A 48 -7.01 -10.82 18.13
C SER A 48 -8.12 -10.62 17.07
N GLU A 49 -8.40 -9.39 16.64
CA GLU A 49 -9.32 -9.17 15.53
C GLU A 49 -8.68 -9.64 14.23
N THR A 50 -9.36 -10.49 13.47
CA THR A 50 -8.86 -11.09 12.21
C THR A 50 -8.41 -10.04 11.20
N SER A 51 -9.09 -8.89 11.17
CA SER A 51 -8.71 -7.75 10.35
C SER A 51 -7.37 -7.15 10.77
N MET A 52 -7.11 -7.08 12.07
CA MET A 52 -5.83 -6.59 12.60
C MET A 52 -4.70 -7.57 12.31
N GLU A 53 -4.94 -8.86 12.55
CA GLU A 53 -3.98 -9.93 12.26
C GLU A 53 -3.51 -9.87 10.81
N GLY A 54 -4.45 -9.77 9.86
CA GLY A 54 -4.08 -9.62 8.45
C GLY A 54 -3.32 -8.32 8.13
N ILE A 55 -3.60 -7.22 8.83
CA ILE A 55 -2.86 -5.96 8.65
C ILE A 55 -1.42 -6.10 9.16
N LEU A 56 -1.24 -6.74 10.31
CA LEU A 56 0.07 -6.98 10.93
C LEU A 56 0.90 -7.94 10.08
N ASP A 57 0.31 -9.06 9.66
CA ASP A 57 0.96 -10.05 8.77
C ASP A 57 1.51 -9.38 7.50
N ARG A 58 0.70 -8.56 6.83
CA ARG A 58 1.15 -7.82 5.62
C ARG A 58 2.16 -6.72 5.93
N ALA A 59 2.16 -6.16 7.13
CA ALA A 59 3.16 -5.20 7.54
C ALA A 59 4.54 -5.87 7.77
N GLU A 60 4.54 -7.11 8.25
CA GLU A 60 5.73 -7.91 8.52
C GLU A 60 6.27 -8.59 7.24
N HIS A 61 5.41 -9.31 6.52
CA HIS A 61 5.80 -10.12 5.36
C HIS A 61 5.70 -9.38 4.02
N GLY A 62 5.19 -8.16 4.03
CA GLY A 62 4.93 -7.38 2.84
C GLY A 62 3.58 -7.70 2.19
N ILE A 63 3.25 -6.92 1.16
CA ILE A 63 1.95 -6.98 0.48
C ILE A 63 2.12 -7.73 -0.85
N PRO A 64 1.37 -8.82 -1.10
CA PRO A 64 1.43 -9.53 -2.37
C PRO A 64 1.11 -8.63 -3.57
N ALA A 65 1.75 -8.86 -4.72
CA ALA A 65 1.55 -8.03 -5.92
C ALA A 65 0.10 -8.03 -6.44
N SER A 66 -0.68 -9.08 -6.15
CA SER A 66 -2.09 -9.21 -6.49
C SER A 66 -3.03 -8.53 -5.50
N ALA A 67 -2.53 -8.03 -4.37
CA ALA A 67 -3.36 -7.45 -3.33
C ALA A 67 -3.98 -6.12 -3.79
N ASN A 68 -5.15 -5.81 -3.21
CA ASN A 68 -5.82 -4.55 -3.47
C ASN A 68 -4.97 -3.34 -3.01
N TYR A 69 -4.94 -2.25 -3.79
CA TYR A 69 -4.19 -1.04 -3.45
C TYR A 69 -4.54 -0.44 -2.08
N ALA A 70 -5.75 -0.67 -1.57
CA ALA A 70 -6.17 -0.24 -0.24
C ALA A 70 -5.29 -0.79 0.90
N TYR A 71 -4.61 -1.93 0.69
CA TYR A 71 -3.69 -2.51 1.67
C TYR A 71 -2.34 -1.81 1.72
N TYR A 72 -1.98 -1.00 0.72
CA TYR A 72 -0.71 -0.31 0.69
C TYR A 72 -0.77 0.95 1.54
N GLY A 73 0.25 1.12 2.39
CA GLY A 73 0.52 2.41 3.01
C GLY A 73 1.12 3.39 1.98
N VAL A 74 1.26 4.66 2.37
CA VAL A 74 1.76 5.73 1.50
C VAL A 74 3.09 5.36 0.84
N ALA A 75 4.07 4.88 1.60
CA ALA A 75 5.37 4.46 1.05
C ALA A 75 5.24 3.34 0.00
N GLY A 76 4.35 2.37 0.23
CA GLY A 76 4.09 1.28 -0.71
C GLY A 76 3.44 1.77 -2.00
N LEU A 77 2.49 2.71 -1.90
CA LEU A 77 1.86 3.34 -3.07
C LEU A 77 2.88 4.16 -3.89
N THR A 78 3.75 4.91 -3.22
CA THR A 78 4.83 5.67 -3.89
C THR A 78 5.77 4.75 -4.65
N GLU A 79 6.16 3.62 -4.06
CA GLU A 79 7.02 2.63 -4.72
C GLU A 79 6.34 1.97 -5.92
N LEU A 80 5.05 1.63 -5.80
CA LEU A 80 4.26 1.12 -6.92
C LEU A 80 4.18 2.14 -8.06
N LEU A 81 3.94 3.41 -7.74
CA LEU A 81 3.89 4.49 -8.73
C LEU A 81 5.23 4.67 -9.43
N ARG A 82 6.35 4.61 -8.68
CA ARG A 82 7.70 4.69 -9.23
C ARG A 82 7.96 3.55 -10.22
N ARG A 83 7.64 2.31 -9.83
CA ARG A 83 7.79 1.13 -10.71
C ARG A 83 6.98 1.26 -11.99
N LYS A 84 5.71 1.68 -11.87
CA LYS A 84 4.83 1.87 -13.04
C LYS A 84 5.34 2.97 -13.96
N SER A 85 5.88 4.05 -13.40
CA SER A 85 6.48 5.14 -14.16
C SER A 85 7.71 4.68 -14.93
N GLN A 86 8.57 3.86 -14.31
CA GLN A 86 9.74 3.27 -14.96
C GLN A 86 9.33 2.37 -16.13
N GLN A 87 8.34 1.47 -15.93
CA GLN A 87 7.83 0.61 -17.00
C GLN A 87 7.27 1.40 -18.18
N LEU A 88 6.54 2.49 -17.92
CA LEU A 88 6.04 3.37 -18.97
C LEU A 88 7.17 4.05 -19.75
N GLN A 89 8.23 4.48 -19.09
CA GLN A 89 9.40 5.07 -19.75
C GLN A 89 10.11 4.04 -20.65
N GLU A 90 10.31 2.82 -20.15
CA GLU A 90 10.91 1.73 -20.95
C GLU A 90 10.09 1.41 -22.20
N LEU A 91 8.75 1.35 -22.08
CA LEU A 91 7.86 1.12 -23.22
C LEU A 91 7.91 2.28 -24.23
N ARG A 92 7.97 3.53 -23.77
CA ARG A 92 8.12 4.71 -24.65
C ARG A 92 9.43 4.66 -25.43
N LEU A 93 10.55 4.36 -24.75
CA LEU A 93 11.85 4.23 -25.40
C LEU A 93 11.85 3.10 -26.45
N LYS A 94 11.28 1.94 -26.13
CA LYS A 94 11.12 0.84 -27.09
C LYS A 94 10.29 1.26 -28.30
N GLY A 95 9.13 1.88 -28.08
CA GLY A 95 8.26 2.36 -29.15
C GLY A 95 8.94 3.39 -30.06
N MET A 96 9.68 4.34 -29.48
CA MET A 96 10.48 5.30 -30.24
C MET A 96 11.56 4.61 -31.08
N ASN A 97 12.30 3.68 -30.51
CA ASN A 97 13.35 2.96 -31.23
C ASN A 97 12.78 2.12 -32.38
N THR A 98 11.63 1.45 -32.18
CA THR A 98 10.92 0.73 -33.25
C THR A 98 10.43 1.67 -34.35
N ALA A 99 9.89 2.84 -34.00
CA ALA A 99 9.45 3.84 -34.97
C ALA A 99 10.62 4.40 -35.79
N VAL A 100 11.77 4.65 -35.15
CA VAL A 100 13.00 5.13 -35.82
C VAL A 100 13.57 4.07 -36.77
N ILE A 101 13.65 2.80 -36.35
CA ILE A 101 14.16 1.70 -37.19
C ILE A 101 13.27 1.51 -38.43
N THR A 102 11.94 1.57 -38.26
CA THR A 102 11.01 1.41 -39.39
C THR A 102 11.05 2.59 -40.37
N THR A 103 11.24 3.83 -39.90
CA THR A 103 11.40 5.01 -40.78
C THR A 103 12.80 5.17 -41.39
N SER A 104 13.82 4.55 -40.82
CA SER A 104 15.18 4.52 -41.40
C SER A 104 15.38 3.33 -42.35
N GLY A 105 14.77 2.18 -42.09
CA GLY A 105 14.72 1.04 -43.03
C GLY A 105 13.83 1.26 -44.25
N GLY A 106 12.82 2.13 -44.17
CA GLY A 106 11.95 2.51 -45.29
C GLY A 106 12.59 3.44 -46.33
N ARG A 107 13.78 4.00 -46.07
CA ARG A 107 14.49 4.89 -47.00
C ARG A 107 15.44 4.17 -47.97
N HIS A 108 15.53 2.84 -47.92
CA HIS A 108 16.43 2.06 -48.78
C HIS A 108 15.76 1.36 -49.97
N TYR A 109 14.44 1.49 -50.15
CA TYR A 109 13.67 0.83 -51.23
C TYR A 109 12.93 1.81 -52.15
N GLN A 110 13.58 2.90 -52.58
CA GLN A 110 12.99 3.84 -53.56
C GLN A 110 13.90 4.18 -54.75
N TYR A 111 14.93 3.37 -55.03
CA TYR A 111 15.75 3.51 -56.25
C TYR A 111 15.90 2.18 -56.99
N LEU A 112 14.77 1.56 -57.36
CA LEU A 112 14.69 0.60 -58.46
C LEU A 112 13.78 1.18 -59.54
#